data_AF-A0A317YM47-F1
#
_entry.id   AF-A0A317YM47-F1
#
_cell.length_a   1.000
_cell.length_b   1.000
_cell.length_c   1.000
_cell.angle_alpha   90.00
_cell.angle_beta   90.00
_cell.angle_gamma   90.00
#
_symmetry.space_group_name_H-M   'P 1'
#
loop_
_entity.id
_entity.type
_entity.pdbx_description
1 polymer ?
#
loop_
_entity_poly.entity_id
_entity_poly.type
_entity_poly.pdbx_seq_one_letter_code
_entity_poly.pdbx_strand_id
1 'polypeptide(L)' 'MYGGDCRVTKSDALIAKTKHCGVHNYLPLPLVIADAEGVWLKDPAGNRYMDMLAAYLSLIR' A
#
# COMPACT_ATOMS: atom_id res chain seq x y z
N MET A 1 -19.19 9.16 -8.47
CA MET A 1 -18.15 8.65 -9.39
C MET A 1 -16.90 9.45 -9.11
N TYR A 2 -15.98 8.95 -8.28
CA TYR A 2 -14.77 9.69 -7.94
C TYR A 2 -13.86 9.78 -9.18
N GLY A 3 -13.92 10.93 -9.85
CA GLY A 3 -12.94 11.31 -10.87
C GLY A 3 -11.70 11.82 -10.16
N GLY A 4 -10.65 11.01 -10.15
CA GLY A 4 -9.29 11.41 -9.81
C GLY A 4 -8.41 11.19 -11.03
N ASP A 5 -7.54 12.15 -11.33
CA ASP A 5 -6.58 12.11 -12.44
C ASP A 5 -5.93 10.73 -12.58
N CYS A 6 -6.01 10.13 -13.77
CA CYS A 6 -5.46 8.81 -14.08
C CYS A 6 -3.92 8.89 -14.24
N ARG A 7 -3.23 9.34 -13.20
CA ARG A 7 -1.77 9.23 -13.11
C ARG A 7 -1.46 7.85 -12.57
N VAL A 8 -0.98 6.97 -13.47
CA VAL A 8 -0.45 5.66 -13.08
C VAL A 8 0.71 5.90 -12.12
N THR A 9 0.54 5.45 -10.88
CA THR A 9 1.55 5.57 -9.84
C THR A 9 2.45 4.34 -9.81
N LYS A 10 3.61 4.46 -9.17
CA LYS A 10 4.48 3.30 -8.90
C LYS A 10 3.76 2.21 -8.09
N SER A 11 2.82 2.60 -7.23
CA SER A 11 1.97 1.68 -6.46
C SER A 11 1.05 0.87 -7.36
N ASP A 12 0.44 1.48 -8.39
CA ASP A 12 -0.46 0.79 -9.33
C ASP A 12 0.28 -0.31 -10.10
N ALA A 13 1.51 -0.02 -10.55
CA ALA A 13 2.35 -1.00 -11.24
C ALA A 13 2.69 -2.21 -10.35
N LEU A 14 2.98 -1.97 -9.06
CA LEU A 14 3.27 -3.03 -8.10
C LEU A 14 2.02 -3.87 -7.77
N ILE A 15 0.86 -3.23 -7.61
CA ILE A 15 -0.41 -3.92 -7.41
C ILE A 15 -0.74 -4.81 -8.63
N ALA A 16 -0.55 -4.31 -9.85
CA ALA A 16 -0.77 -5.07 -11.07
C ALA A 16 0.15 -6.30 -11.14
N LYS A 17 1.43 -6.15 -10.77
CA LYS A 17 2.39 -7.26 -10.71
C LYS A 17 1.96 -8.34 -9.71
N THR A 18 1.55 -7.95 -8.50
CA THR A 18 1.09 -8.90 -7.49
C THR A 18 -0.19 -9.62 -7.92
N LYS A 19 -1.11 -8.94 -8.60
CA LYS A 19 -2.30 -9.59 -9.18
C LYS A 19 -1.94 -10.61 -10.27
N HIS A 20 -0.90 -10.38 -11.05
CA HIS A 20 -0.52 -11.29 -12.11
C HIS A 20 0.26 -12.52 -11.60
N CYS A 21 1.10 -12.34 -10.57
CA CYS A 21 2.02 -13.38 -10.11
C CYS A 21 1.63 -14.04 -8.79
N GLY A 22 0.70 -13.47 -8.01
CA GLY A 22 0.32 -13.96 -6.68
C GLY A 22 -0.95 -14.82 -6.67
N VAL A 23 -1.10 -15.63 -5.64
CA VAL A 23 -2.35 -16.37 -5.37
C VAL A 23 -3.41 -15.39 -4.83
N HIS A 24 -4.65 -15.51 -5.31
CA HIS A 24 -5.76 -14.59 -5.00
C HIS A 24 -6.50 -14.92 -3.69
N ASN A 25 -5.81 -15.01 -2.57
CA ASN A 25 -6.40 -15.34 -1.26
C ASN A 25 -6.54 -14.13 -0.30
N TYR A 26 -6.08 -12.95 -0.71
CA TYR A 26 -6.25 -11.71 0.04
C TYR A 26 -6.93 -10.64 -0.83
N LEU A 27 -7.69 -9.76 -0.19
CA LEU A 27 -8.26 -8.56 -0.80
C LEU A 27 -7.63 -7.31 -0.15
N PRO A 28 -6.38 -6.96 -0.50
CA PRO A 28 -5.67 -5.86 0.13
C PRO A 28 -6.25 -4.51 -0.29
N LEU A 29 -6.08 -3.51 0.58
CA LEU A 29 -6.28 -2.11 0.23
C LEU A 29 -5.37 -1.73 -0.95
N PRO A 30 -5.78 -0.79 -1.82
CA PRO A 30 -4.98 -0.33 -2.96
C PRO A 30 -3.85 0.61 -2.51
N LEU A 31 -2.98 0.13 -1.63
CA LEU A 31 -1.86 0.86 -1.05
C LEU A 31 -0.62 -0.04 -1.05
N VAL A 32 0.52 0.55 -1.36
CA VAL A 32 1.83 -0.11 -1.25
C VAL A 32 2.66 0.67 -0.24
N ILE A 33 3.19 -0.04 0.76
CA ILE A 33 4.08 0.53 1.77
C ILE A 33 5.52 0.25 1.35
N ALA A 34 6.36 1.28 1.31
CA ALA A 34 7.77 1.20 0.96
C ALA A 34 8.69 1.33 2.19
N ASP A 35 8.27 2.10 3.19
CA ASP A 35 9.02 2.39 4.42
C ASP A 35 8.03 2.57 5.57
N ALA A 36 8.45 2.22 6.78
CA ALA A 36 7.61 2.25 7.97
C ALA A 36 8.47 2.49 9.22
N GLU A 37 8.08 3.48 10.03
CA GLU A 37 8.80 3.88 11.25
C GLU A 37 7.79 4.27 12.34
N GLY A 38 7.76 3.52 13.44
CA GLY A 38 6.79 3.72 14.51
C GLY A 38 5.34 3.63 14.01
N VAL A 39 4.58 4.72 14.12
CA VAL A 39 3.18 4.78 13.67
C VAL A 39 3.02 5.25 12.22
N TRP A 40 4.11 5.60 11.54
CA TRP A 40 4.08 6.22 10.22
C TRP A 40 4.50 5.26 9.12
N LEU A 41 3.73 5.27 8.03
CA LEU A 41 3.98 4.50 6.81
C LEU A 41 4.25 5.47 5.66
N LYS A 42 5.11 5.09 4.73
CA LYS A 42 5.36 5.82 3.48
C LYS A 42 5.11 4.94 2.28
N ASP A 43 4.45 5.48 1.26
CA ASP A 43 4.37 4.83 -0.06
C ASP A 43 5.63 5.10 -0.91
N PRO A 44 5.81 4.43 -2.07
CA PRO A 44 6.94 4.68 -2.96
C PRO A 44 7.02 6.09 -3.56
N ALA A 45 5.95 6.90 -3.45
CA ALA A 45 5.91 8.30 -3.89
C ALA A 45 6.24 9.27 -2.73
N GLY A 46 6.44 8.77 -1.51
CA GLY A 46 6.76 9.55 -0.32
C GLY A 46 5.54 10.07 0.45
N ASN A 47 4.32 9.68 0.07
CA ASN A 47 3.11 10.05 0.82
C ASN A 47 3.12 9.34 2.18
N ARG A 48 2.77 10.06 3.25
CA ARG A 48 2.74 9.54 4.63
C ARG A 48 1.34 9.18 5.09
N TYR A 49 1.23 8.05 5.78
CA TYR A 49 -0.01 7.51 6.34
C TYR A 49 0.21 7.06 7.78
N MET A 50 -0.84 7.11 8.60
CA MET A 50 -0.81 6.58 9.97
C MET A 50 -1.27 5.12 9.97
N ASP A 51 -0.52 4.23 10.60
CA ASP A 51 -0.94 2.83 10.78
C ASP A 51 -2.01 2.73 11.88
N MET A 52 -3.23 2.38 11.47
CA MET A 52 -4.38 2.13 12.37
C MET A 52 -4.74 0.64 12.47
N LEU A 53 -4.00 -0.24 11.78
CA LEU A 53 -4.19 -1.69 11.82
C LEU A 53 -3.09 -2.39 12.62
N ALA A 54 -1.92 -1.75 12.78
CA ALA A 54 -0.75 -2.23 13.50
C ALA A 54 -0.31 -3.64 13.05
N ALA A 55 -0.35 -3.89 11.72
CA ALA A 55 -0.07 -5.20 11.12
C ALA A 55 -0.67 -6.39 11.89
N TYR A 56 -1.94 -6.28 12.29
CA TYR A 56 -2.62 -7.26 13.16
C TYR A 56 -1.83 -7.51 14.47
N LEU A 57 -1.58 -6.42 15.21
CA LEU A 57 -0.82 -6.39 16.48
C LEU A 57 0.69 -6.72 16.35
N SER A 58 1.23 -6.84 15.14
CA SER A 58 2.66 -7.03 14.92
C SER A 58 3.37 -5.68 14.96
N LEU A 59 4.42 -5.56 15.77
CA LEU A 59 5.20 -4.32 15.85
C LEU A 59 5.99 -4.10 14.57
N ILE A 60 5.67 -3.01 13.88
CA ILE A 60 6.55 -2.39 12.90
C ILE A 60 7.66 -1.71 13.71
N ARG A 61 8.91 -2.16 13.54
CA ARG A 61 10.09 -1.51 14.14
C ARG A 61 10.78 -0.62 13.12
#